data_AF-A0A256XS16-F1
#
_entry.id   AF-A0A256XS16-F1
#
_cell.length_a   1.000
_cell.length_b   1.000
_cell.length_c   1.000
_cell.angle_alpha   90.00
_cell.angle_beta   90.00
_cell.angle_gamma   90.00
#
_symmetry.space_group_name_H-M   'P 1'
#
loop_
_entity.id
_entity.type
_entity.pdbx_description
1 polymer ?
#
loop_
_entity_poly.entity_id
_entity_poly.type
_entity_poly.pdbx_seq_one_letter_code
_entity_poly.pdbx_strand_id
1 'polypeptide(L)'
;MDSNVSVSKFFDIDELKNAVVVDSEGFIYGKVMEYYLSDGKLFLKAYIEIKAREKIVNVDRIISELGEKGVNVPSDAPLELIVIRAREEGLDIYYRLAEKPYTLLKGMFPVDEIRWIDSTTLEKEAEEKITIVLLKTPREARYRGVPEQKDVTLVDREYFQGKLVLSHSRGILGYASELVIGPGKVGLRVIKRKGEKGYVNWLAFLTWLRRRKETKVAAFLSERIDPYRNSR
;
A
#
# COMPACT_ATOMS: atom_id res chain seq x y z
N MET A 1 -30.56 -3.11 -22.75
CA MET A 1 -30.49 -3.31 -21.29
C MET A 1 -29.63 -4.55 -21.11
N ASP A 2 -28.31 -4.39 -21.16
CA ASP A 2 -27.42 -5.52 -20.98
C ASP A 2 -27.04 -5.58 -19.50
N SER A 3 -27.74 -6.44 -18.79
CA SER A 3 -27.35 -6.92 -17.47
C SER A 3 -26.05 -7.71 -17.62
N ASN A 4 -24.92 -7.00 -17.63
CA ASN A 4 -23.61 -7.59 -17.37
C ASN A 4 -23.64 -8.14 -15.95
N VAL A 5 -24.02 -9.41 -15.81
CA VAL A 5 -23.84 -10.18 -14.58
C VAL A 5 -22.33 -10.25 -14.36
N SER A 6 -21.82 -9.38 -13.47
CA SER A 6 -20.42 -9.45 -13.07
C SER A 6 -20.21 -10.78 -12.38
N VAL A 7 -19.45 -11.68 -13.01
CA VAL A 7 -19.01 -12.91 -12.35
C VAL A 7 -18.30 -12.50 -11.07
N SER A 8 -18.88 -12.86 -9.92
CA SER A 8 -18.29 -12.58 -8.62
C SER A 8 -17.00 -13.38 -8.50
N LYS A 9 -15.87 -12.68 -8.47
CA LYS A 9 -14.57 -13.29 -8.16
C LYS A 9 -14.56 -13.70 -6.69
N PHE A 10 -14.11 -14.91 -6.43
CA PHE A 10 -13.80 -15.40 -5.10
C PHE A 10 -12.29 -15.33 -4.88
N PHE A 11 -11.88 -15.08 -3.65
CA PHE A 11 -10.48 -14.93 -3.26
C PHE A 11 -10.19 -15.86 -2.08
N ASP A 12 -9.03 -16.49 -2.10
CA ASP A 12 -8.54 -17.21 -0.92
C ASP A 12 -7.88 -16.24 0.09
N ILE A 13 -7.52 -16.75 1.28
CA ILE A 13 -6.93 -15.90 2.31
C ILE A 13 -5.51 -15.46 1.97
N ASP A 14 -4.77 -16.25 1.20
CA ASP A 14 -3.39 -15.93 0.81
C ASP A 14 -3.38 -14.80 -0.24
N GLU A 15 -4.38 -14.74 -1.11
CA GLU A 15 -4.64 -13.64 -2.04
C GLU A 15 -5.10 -12.36 -1.33
N LEU A 16 -5.83 -12.50 -0.23
CA LEU A 16 -6.32 -11.39 0.57
C LEU A 16 -5.31 -10.90 1.60
N LYS A 17 -4.31 -11.69 1.96
CA LYS A 17 -3.33 -11.31 2.97
C LYS A 17 -2.64 -10.00 2.57
N ASN A 18 -2.59 -9.06 3.51
CA ASN A 18 -2.09 -7.70 3.31
C ASN A 18 -2.89 -6.82 2.34
N ALA A 19 -4.05 -7.29 1.84
CA ALA A 19 -4.96 -6.45 1.04
C ALA A 19 -5.39 -5.23 1.85
N VAL A 20 -5.44 -4.07 1.20
CA VAL A 20 -5.81 -2.82 1.86
C VAL A 20 -7.32 -2.80 2.06
N VAL A 21 -7.75 -2.61 3.30
CA VAL A 21 -9.16 -2.47 3.67
C VAL A 21 -9.50 -0.99 3.63
N VAL A 22 -10.43 -0.63 2.75
CA VAL A 22 -10.91 0.74 2.55
C VAL A 22 -12.38 0.81 2.90
N ASP A 23 -12.78 1.82 3.67
CA ASP A 23 -14.18 2.01 4.05
C ASP A 23 -15.00 2.71 2.96
N SER A 24 -16.31 2.87 3.19
CA SER A 24 -17.21 3.47 2.19
C SER A 24 -16.91 4.94 1.86
N GLU A 25 -16.19 5.65 2.73
CA GLU A 25 -15.79 7.06 2.57
C GLU A 25 -14.38 7.19 1.99
N GLY A 26 -13.73 6.08 1.63
CA GLY A 26 -12.40 6.07 1.03
C GLY A 26 -11.26 6.15 2.04
N PHE A 27 -11.51 5.95 3.34
CA PHE A 27 -10.47 5.90 4.35
C PHE A 27 -9.91 4.48 4.50
N ILE A 28 -8.58 4.40 4.67
CA ILE A 28 -7.90 3.12 4.91
C ILE A 28 -8.12 2.72 6.36
N TYR A 29 -8.90 1.66 6.56
CA TYR A 29 -9.11 1.06 7.88
C TYR A 29 -7.84 0.32 8.33
N GLY A 30 -7.25 -0.50 7.44
CA GLY A 30 -6.05 -1.28 7.74
C GLY A 30 -5.71 -2.24 6.61
N LYS A 31 -5.06 -3.36 6.93
CA LYS A 31 -4.77 -4.46 6.00
C LYS A 31 -5.37 -5.76 6.52
N VAL A 32 -5.72 -6.68 5.63
CA VAL A 32 -6.22 -8.01 6.02
C VAL A 32 -5.09 -8.86 6.62
N MET A 33 -5.34 -9.45 7.78
CA MET A 33 -4.41 -10.33 8.50
C MET A 33 -4.71 -11.81 8.21
N GLU A 34 -5.92 -12.23 8.57
CA GLU A 34 -6.43 -13.60 8.48
C GLU A 34 -7.96 -13.57 8.58
N TYR A 35 -8.60 -14.74 8.43
CA TYR A 35 -10.02 -14.90 8.75
C TYR A 35 -10.22 -15.67 10.05
N TYR A 36 -11.41 -15.55 10.62
CA TYR A 36 -11.88 -16.46 11.67
C TYR A 36 -13.35 -16.81 11.45
N LEU A 37 -13.72 -18.01 11.89
CA LEU A 37 -15.09 -18.50 11.90
C LEU A 37 -15.63 -18.42 13.32
N SER A 38 -16.80 -17.82 13.48
CA SER A 38 -17.51 -17.74 14.76
C SER A 38 -19.01 -17.73 14.49
N ASP A 39 -19.76 -18.55 15.23
CA ASP A 39 -21.22 -18.69 15.10
C ASP A 39 -21.70 -18.93 13.67
N GLY A 40 -20.97 -19.75 12.91
CA GLY A 40 -21.27 -20.04 11.50
C GLY A 40 -21.06 -18.88 10.53
N LYS A 41 -20.50 -17.76 10.98
CA LYS A 41 -20.17 -16.59 10.16
C LYS A 41 -18.66 -16.46 9.99
N LEU A 42 -18.27 -16.02 8.79
CA LEU A 42 -16.88 -15.74 8.44
C LEU A 42 -16.59 -14.25 8.64
N PHE A 43 -15.46 -13.97 9.26
CA PHE A 43 -15.00 -12.61 9.53
C PHE A 43 -13.55 -12.45 9.08
N LEU A 44 -13.20 -11.26 8.62
CA LEU A 44 -11.82 -10.87 8.36
C LEU A 44 -11.29 -10.03 9.52
N LYS A 45 -10.02 -10.27 9.87
CA LYS A 45 -9.26 -9.48 10.83
C LYS A 45 -8.47 -8.42 10.08
N ALA A 46 -8.63 -7.15 10.48
CA ALA A 46 -7.85 -6.04 9.96
C ALA A 46 -6.76 -5.63 10.96
N TYR A 47 -5.54 -5.43 10.48
CA TYR A 47 -4.42 -4.98 11.28
C TYR A 47 -3.86 -3.63 10.79
N ILE A 48 -3.15 -2.94 11.66
CA ILE A 48 -2.33 -1.77 11.35
C ILE A 48 -0.90 -1.97 11.82
N GLU A 49 0.03 -1.32 11.14
CA GLU A 49 1.44 -1.26 11.54
C GLU A 49 1.67 0.09 12.20
N ILE A 50 2.09 0.09 13.47
CA ILE A 50 2.50 1.29 14.18
C ILE A 50 3.98 1.22 14.51
N LYS A 51 4.65 2.37 14.65
CA LYS A 51 6.00 2.44 15.20
C LYS A 51 5.92 2.95 16.63
N ALA A 52 6.31 2.12 17.59
CA ALA A 52 6.36 2.51 18.99
C ALA A 52 7.82 2.76 19.40
N ARG A 53 8.03 3.78 20.24
CA ARG A 53 9.32 4.06 20.85
C ARG A 53 9.43 3.28 22.15
N GLU A 54 10.42 2.43 22.23
CA GLU A 54 10.68 1.61 23.40
C GLU A 54 12.07 1.83 23.96
N LYS A 55 12.15 1.71 25.28
CA LYS A 55 13.42 1.70 26.01
C LYS A 55 14.00 0.30 25.93
N ILE A 56 14.96 0.08 25.03
CA ILE A 56 15.64 -1.20 24.85
C ILE A 56 17.02 -1.16 25.49
N VAL A 57 17.55 -2.33 25.86
CA VAL A 57 18.91 -2.44 26.39
C VAL A 57 19.91 -1.99 25.33
N ASN A 58 20.88 -1.18 25.73
CA ASN A 58 21.97 -0.74 24.88
C ASN A 58 23.09 -1.79 24.88
N VAL A 59 22.88 -2.86 24.11
CA VAL A 59 23.78 -4.01 24.01
C VAL A 59 25.18 -3.60 23.59
N ASP A 60 25.28 -2.72 22.59
CA ASP A 60 26.55 -2.25 22.04
C ASP A 60 27.44 -1.62 23.12
N ARG A 61 26.83 -0.80 24.00
CA ARG A 61 27.53 -0.18 25.12
C ARG A 61 27.95 -1.19 26.18
N ILE A 62 27.08 -2.14 26.52
CA ILE A 62 27.38 -3.18 27.52
C ILE A 62 28.54 -4.06 27.06
N ILE A 63 28.55 -4.48 25.78
CA ILE A 63 29.64 -5.28 25.21
C ILE A 63 30.96 -4.50 25.26
N SER A 64 30.95 -3.19 24.93
CA SER A 64 32.14 -2.35 25.02
C SER A 64 32.71 -2.30 26.44
N GLU A 65 31.86 -2.05 27.44
CA GLU A 65 32.28 -1.95 28.85
C GLU A 65 32.73 -3.31 29.43
N LEU A 66 32.10 -4.42 29.00
CA LEU A 66 32.57 -5.78 29.32
C LEU A 66 33.94 -6.07 28.70
N GLY A 67 34.15 -5.65 27.45
CA GLY A 67 35.43 -5.77 26.76
C GLY A 67 36.56 -4.98 27.44
N GLU A 68 36.28 -3.77 27.93
CA GLU A 68 37.21 -2.96 28.72
C GLU A 68 37.64 -3.66 30.03
N LYS A 69 36.74 -4.47 30.62
CA LYS A 69 37.05 -5.31 31.79
C LYS A 69 37.73 -6.64 31.44
N GLY A 70 38.01 -6.90 30.17
CA GLY A 70 38.64 -8.14 29.70
C GLY A 70 37.68 -9.33 29.63
N VAL A 71 36.37 -9.09 29.68
CA VAL A 71 35.35 -10.13 29.60
C VAL A 71 34.94 -10.34 28.15
N ASN A 72 35.24 -11.51 27.60
CA ASN A 72 34.86 -11.86 26.24
C ASN A 72 33.40 -12.34 26.20
N VAL A 73 32.60 -11.72 25.34
CA VAL A 73 31.20 -12.08 25.10
C VAL A 73 31.10 -12.57 23.65
N PRO A 74 30.60 -13.79 23.39
CA PRO A 74 30.38 -14.27 22.03
C PRO A 74 29.51 -13.30 21.21
N SER A 75 29.81 -13.14 19.92
CA SER A 75 29.10 -12.21 19.04
C SER A 75 27.64 -12.60 18.78
N ASP A 76 27.28 -13.87 19.00
CA ASP A 76 25.95 -14.45 18.88
C ASP A 76 25.26 -14.68 20.25
N ALA A 77 25.85 -14.17 21.34
CA ALA A 77 25.30 -14.34 22.68
C ALA A 77 23.86 -13.78 22.78
N PRO A 78 22.92 -14.55 23.37
CA PRO A 78 21.58 -14.05 23.67
C PRO A 78 21.62 -12.82 24.60
N LEU A 79 20.67 -11.90 24.43
CA LEU A 79 20.59 -10.68 25.23
C LEU A 79 20.63 -10.96 26.74
N GLU A 80 19.96 -12.01 27.18
CA GLU A 80 19.87 -12.44 28.58
C GLU A 80 21.26 -12.76 29.14
N LEU A 81 22.10 -13.47 28.38
CA LEU A 81 23.46 -13.83 28.78
C LEU A 81 24.34 -12.58 28.93
N ILE A 82 24.24 -11.64 27.99
CA ILE A 82 24.97 -10.37 28.01
C ILE A 82 24.60 -9.57 29.26
N VAL A 83 23.30 -9.49 29.59
CA VAL A 83 22.79 -8.78 30.76
C VAL A 83 23.23 -9.44 32.07
N ILE A 84 23.20 -10.78 32.15
CA ILE A 84 23.70 -11.51 33.33
C ILE A 84 25.18 -11.20 33.54
N ARG A 85 25.99 -11.32 32.49
CA ARG A 85 27.43 -11.06 32.56
C ARG A 85 27.74 -9.63 32.98
N ALA A 86 27.02 -8.65 32.45
CA ALA A 86 27.13 -7.25 32.86
C ALA A 86 26.88 -7.07 34.36
N ARG A 87 25.84 -7.72 34.90
CA ARG A 87 25.52 -7.64 36.34
C ARG A 87 26.56 -8.33 37.22
N GLU A 88 27.06 -9.49 36.81
CA GLU A 88 28.14 -10.21 37.52
C GLU A 88 29.40 -9.34 37.64
N GLU A 89 29.69 -8.58 36.58
CA GLU A 89 30.82 -7.66 36.52
C GLU A 89 30.50 -6.28 37.13
N GLY A 90 29.33 -6.12 37.76
CA GLY A 90 28.93 -4.88 38.45
C GLY A 90 28.68 -3.69 37.52
N LEU A 91 28.33 -3.93 36.25
CA LEU A 91 27.97 -2.89 35.29
C LEU A 91 26.48 -2.56 35.37
N ASP A 92 26.16 -1.27 35.22
CA ASP A 92 24.78 -0.82 35.07
C ASP A 92 24.20 -1.23 33.72
N ILE A 93 22.90 -1.55 33.71
CA ILE A 93 22.19 -1.86 32.47
C ILE A 93 21.72 -0.56 31.83
N TYR A 94 22.44 -0.12 30.80
CA TYR A 94 22.08 1.06 30.02
C TYR A 94 20.97 0.75 29.02
N TYR A 95 20.16 1.77 28.76
CA TYR A 95 19.07 1.69 27.80
C TYR A 95 19.17 2.80 26.77
N ARG A 96 18.66 2.53 25.57
CA ARG A 96 18.44 3.50 24.49
C ARG A 96 16.99 3.45 24.03
N LEU A 97 16.51 4.55 23.47
CA LEU A 97 15.23 4.55 22.76
C LEU A 97 15.41 3.96 21.36
N ALA A 98 14.57 3.01 20.99
CA ALA A 98 14.49 2.47 19.64
C ALA A 98 13.05 2.49 19.15
N GLU A 99 12.87 2.77 17.85
CA GLU A 99 11.58 2.62 17.19
C GLU A 99 11.44 1.19 16.68
N LYS A 100 10.41 0.49 17.17
CA LYS A 100 10.07 -0.86 16.71
C LYS A 100 8.71 -0.86 16.02
N PRO A 101 8.57 -1.53 14.87
CA PRO A 101 7.28 -1.75 14.24
C PRO A 101 6.48 -2.79 15.03
N TYR A 102 5.20 -2.50 15.25
CA TYR A 102 4.23 -3.39 15.86
C TYR A 102 3.04 -3.59 14.94
N THR A 103 2.62 -4.83 14.80
CA THR A 103 1.36 -5.20 14.15
C THR A 103 0.28 -5.29 15.20
N LEU A 104 -0.73 -4.42 15.11
CA LEU A 104 -1.86 -4.40 16.03
C LEU A 104 -3.14 -4.79 15.30
N LEU A 105 -3.92 -5.70 15.90
CA LEU A 105 -5.28 -5.98 15.47
C LEU A 105 -6.13 -4.73 15.69
N LYS A 106 -6.64 -4.15 14.60
CA LYS A 106 -7.51 -2.97 14.67
C LYS A 106 -8.96 -3.33 14.87
N GLY A 107 -9.39 -4.44 14.30
CA GLY A 107 -10.74 -4.94 14.49
C GLY A 107 -11.12 -6.02 13.51
N MET A 108 -12.37 -6.44 13.65
CA MET A 108 -12.95 -7.57 12.93
C MET A 108 -14.22 -7.12 12.22
N PHE A 109 -14.42 -7.62 11.01
CA PHE A 109 -15.61 -7.32 10.22
C PHE A 109 -16.11 -8.56 9.48
N PRO A 110 -17.43 -8.78 9.44
CA PRO A 110 -18.01 -9.92 8.75
C PRO A 110 -17.92 -9.76 7.23
N VAL A 111 -17.88 -10.87 6.50
CA VAL A 111 -17.74 -10.84 5.03
C VAL A 111 -18.94 -10.24 4.30
N ASP A 112 -20.12 -10.25 4.92
CA ASP A 112 -21.33 -9.59 4.41
C ASP A 112 -21.21 -8.05 4.39
N GLU A 113 -20.28 -7.48 5.16
CA GLU A 113 -19.94 -6.06 5.12
C GLU A 113 -19.08 -5.68 3.91
N ILE A 114 -18.46 -6.65 3.24
CA ILE A 114 -17.64 -6.40 2.07
C ILE A 114 -18.55 -6.03 0.89
N ARG A 115 -18.26 -4.89 0.27
CA ARG A 115 -18.95 -4.43 -0.93
C ARG A 115 -18.41 -5.09 -2.18
N TRP A 116 -17.09 -5.13 -2.32
CA TRP A 116 -16.39 -5.88 -3.36
C TRP A 116 -14.92 -6.05 -2.99
N ILE A 117 -14.27 -7.00 -3.67
CA ILE A 117 -12.83 -7.23 -3.63
C ILE A 117 -12.32 -7.17 -5.07
N ASP A 118 -11.23 -6.45 -5.30
CA ASP A 118 -10.58 -6.40 -6.60
C ASP A 118 -9.05 -6.39 -6.44
N SER A 119 -8.37 -6.95 -7.43
CA SER A 119 -6.92 -7.05 -7.49
C SER A 119 -6.45 -6.67 -8.88
N THR A 120 -5.52 -5.72 -8.98
CA THR A 120 -4.90 -5.32 -10.23
C THR A 120 -3.42 -5.03 -10.01
N THR A 121 -2.61 -5.25 -11.04
CA THR A 121 -1.24 -4.75 -11.07
C THR A 121 -1.25 -3.34 -11.63
N LEU A 122 -0.64 -2.38 -10.93
CA LEU A 122 -0.44 -1.00 -11.39
C LEU A 122 1.05 -0.68 -11.44
N GLU A 123 1.44 0.16 -12.40
CA GLU A 123 2.81 0.67 -12.51
C GLU A 123 2.85 2.10 -11.98
N LYS A 124 3.59 2.30 -10.88
CA LYS A 124 3.84 3.63 -10.30
C LYS A 124 5.31 4.01 -10.36
N GLU A 125 6.18 3.11 -9.86
CA GLU A 125 7.66 3.19 -9.86
C GLU A 125 8.24 1.79 -10.13
N ALA A 126 7.61 0.76 -9.52
CA ALA A 126 7.71 -0.64 -9.92
C ALA A 126 6.30 -1.19 -10.23
N GLU A 127 6.23 -2.37 -10.82
CA GLU A 127 4.98 -3.14 -10.88
C GLU A 127 4.58 -3.57 -9.47
N GLU A 128 3.42 -3.10 -9.02
CA GLU A 128 2.86 -3.44 -7.71
C GLU A 128 1.49 -4.09 -7.89
N LYS A 129 1.32 -5.30 -7.35
CA LYS A 129 0.01 -5.94 -7.24
C LYS A 129 -0.73 -5.33 -6.06
N ILE A 130 -1.85 -4.68 -6.33
CA ILE A 130 -2.69 -4.04 -5.32
C ILE A 130 -4.00 -4.82 -5.23
N THR A 131 -4.28 -5.32 -4.03
CA THR A 131 -5.57 -5.93 -3.66
C THR A 131 -6.30 -5.01 -2.70
N ILE A 132 -7.56 -4.70 -3.00
CA ILE A 132 -8.44 -3.84 -2.19
C ILE A 132 -9.66 -4.63 -1.72
N VAL A 133 -9.99 -4.49 -0.44
CA VAL A 133 -11.27 -4.90 0.15
C VAL A 133 -12.06 -3.62 0.46
N LEU A 134 -13.13 -3.35 -0.29
CA LEU A 134 -13.98 -2.19 -0.03
C LEU A 134 -15.14 -2.57 0.89
N LEU A 135 -15.31 -1.84 2.00
CA LEU A 135 -16.41 -2.03 2.94
C LEU A 135 -17.67 -1.25 2.52
N LYS A 136 -18.83 -1.75 2.94
CA LYS A 136 -20.12 -1.06 2.84
C LYS A 136 -20.28 0.05 3.87
N THR A 137 -19.58 -0.03 5.00
CA THR A 137 -19.74 0.92 6.11
C THR A 137 -18.50 1.81 6.28
N PRO A 138 -18.66 3.02 6.85
CA PRO A 138 -17.59 4.00 7.00
C PRO A 138 -16.83 3.80 8.32
N ARG A 139 -16.28 2.60 8.54
CA ARG A 139 -15.66 2.22 9.83
C ARG A 139 -14.56 3.19 10.26
N GLU A 140 -13.65 3.52 9.35
CA GLU A 140 -12.50 4.35 9.65
C GLU A 140 -12.90 5.83 9.78
N ALA A 141 -13.78 6.31 8.91
CA ALA A 141 -14.32 7.66 9.01
C ALA A 141 -15.03 7.86 10.36
N ARG A 142 -15.87 6.91 10.80
CA ARG A 142 -16.52 6.95 12.12
C ARG A 142 -15.51 6.95 13.27
N TYR A 143 -14.48 6.09 13.19
CA TYR A 143 -13.41 6.07 14.19
C TYR A 143 -12.69 7.43 14.30
N ARG A 144 -12.55 8.15 13.18
CA ARG A 144 -11.96 9.49 13.11
C ARG A 144 -12.92 10.63 13.45
N GLY A 145 -14.20 10.35 13.68
CA GLY A 145 -15.23 11.38 13.87
C GLY A 145 -15.54 12.19 12.60
N VAL A 146 -15.26 11.64 11.41
CA VAL A 146 -15.55 12.28 10.12
C VAL A 146 -17.01 11.97 9.73
N PRO A 147 -17.85 12.98 9.48
CA PRO A 147 -19.22 12.76 9.02
C PRO A 147 -19.25 12.20 7.59
N GLU A 148 -20.25 11.37 7.29
CA GLU A 148 -20.48 10.83 5.95
C GLU A 148 -20.67 11.97 4.93
N GLN A 149 -19.88 11.95 3.85
CA GLN A 149 -19.94 12.97 2.81
C GLN A 149 -21.15 12.72 1.90
N LYS A 150 -22.11 13.64 1.92
CA LYS A 150 -23.29 13.58 1.04
C LYS A 150 -23.01 14.14 -0.36
N ASP A 151 -22.11 15.11 -0.44
CA ASP A 151 -21.81 15.84 -1.67
C ASP A 151 -20.32 15.77 -2.00
N VAL A 152 -20.01 15.66 -3.29
CA VAL A 152 -18.64 15.71 -3.79
C VAL A 152 -18.14 17.14 -3.66
N THR A 153 -17.18 17.35 -2.76
CA THR A 153 -16.49 18.64 -2.66
C THR A 153 -15.43 18.72 -3.75
N LEU A 154 -15.44 19.80 -4.54
CA LEU A 154 -14.33 20.09 -5.44
C LEU A 154 -13.11 20.39 -4.59
N VAL A 155 -12.07 19.59 -4.81
CA VAL A 155 -10.80 19.67 -4.09
C VAL A 155 -9.70 20.00 -5.08
N ASP A 156 -8.69 20.74 -4.60
CA ASP A 156 -7.55 21.15 -5.41
C ASP A 156 -6.78 19.93 -5.95
N ARG A 157 -6.02 20.15 -7.02
CA ARG A 157 -5.27 19.08 -7.70
C ARG A 157 -4.31 18.38 -6.75
N GLU A 158 -3.66 19.16 -5.90
CA GLU A 158 -2.72 18.71 -4.88
C GLU A 158 -3.35 17.70 -3.92
N TYR A 159 -4.66 17.80 -3.69
CA TYR A 159 -5.36 16.90 -2.79
C TYR A 159 -5.58 15.51 -3.40
N PHE A 160 -5.94 15.40 -4.69
CA PHE A 160 -6.27 14.10 -5.29
C PHE A 160 -5.14 13.47 -6.08
N GLN A 161 -4.15 14.25 -6.52
CA GLN A 161 -3.11 13.77 -7.42
C GLN A 161 -2.34 12.59 -6.81
N GLY A 162 -2.25 11.49 -7.57
CA GLY A 162 -1.57 10.27 -7.17
C GLY A 162 -2.35 9.36 -6.21
N LYS A 163 -3.57 9.75 -5.77
CA LYS A 163 -4.44 8.87 -4.99
C LYS A 163 -5.02 7.77 -5.87
N LEU A 164 -5.19 6.59 -5.28
CA LEU A 164 -5.84 5.45 -5.92
C LEU A 164 -7.34 5.74 -6.09
N VAL A 165 -7.86 5.49 -7.28
CA VAL A 165 -9.27 5.72 -7.61
C VAL A 165 -10.00 4.39 -7.66
N LEU A 166 -11.01 4.29 -6.81
CA LEU A 166 -11.86 3.12 -6.68
C LEU A 166 -13.23 3.42 -7.27
N SER A 167 -13.80 2.44 -7.98
CA SER A 167 -15.15 2.53 -8.53
C SER A 167 -16.02 1.44 -7.93
N HIS A 168 -17.21 1.81 -7.44
CA HIS A 168 -18.17 0.84 -6.92
C HIS A 168 -18.57 -0.25 -7.93
N SER A 169 -18.52 0.05 -9.23
CA SER A 169 -18.94 -0.88 -10.31
C SER A 169 -17.79 -1.44 -11.14
N ARG A 170 -16.63 -0.77 -11.15
CA ARG A 170 -15.50 -1.13 -12.04
C ARG A 170 -14.23 -1.50 -11.28
N GLY A 171 -14.29 -1.62 -9.96
CA GLY A 171 -13.14 -1.98 -9.13
C GLY A 171 -12.05 -0.90 -9.14
N ILE A 172 -10.80 -1.32 -9.19
CA ILE A 172 -9.64 -0.43 -9.13
C ILE A 172 -9.39 0.18 -10.52
N LEU A 173 -9.48 1.51 -10.62
CA LEU A 173 -9.35 2.22 -11.90
C LEU A 173 -7.91 2.65 -12.21
N GLY A 174 -7.11 2.96 -11.19
CA GLY A 174 -5.75 3.51 -11.32
C GLY A 174 -5.54 4.71 -10.39
N TYR A 175 -4.64 5.61 -10.76
CA TYR A 175 -4.31 6.80 -9.98
C TYR A 175 -4.89 8.08 -10.59
N ALA A 176 -5.41 8.98 -9.76
CA ALA A 176 -5.91 10.27 -10.23
C ALA A 176 -4.74 11.18 -10.66
N SER A 177 -4.86 11.82 -11.82
CA SER A 177 -3.81 12.68 -12.38
C SER A 177 -4.21 14.14 -12.50
N GLU A 178 -5.35 14.42 -13.13
CA GLU A 178 -5.79 15.77 -13.51
C GLU A 178 -7.29 15.95 -13.32
N LEU A 179 -7.73 17.19 -13.12
CA LEU A 179 -9.12 17.59 -13.34
C LEU A 179 -9.34 17.72 -14.85
N VAL A 180 -10.47 17.20 -15.31
CA VAL A 180 -10.92 17.34 -16.70
C VAL A 180 -12.28 18.01 -16.72
N ILE A 181 -12.51 18.83 -17.74
CA ILE A 181 -13.73 19.61 -17.88
C ILE A 181 -14.48 19.10 -19.12
N GLY A 182 -15.75 18.77 -18.92
CA GLY A 182 -16.71 18.51 -19.99
C GLY A 182 -17.85 19.54 -19.94
N PRO A 183 -18.75 19.53 -20.93
CA PRO A 183 -19.91 20.43 -20.94
C PRO A 183 -20.74 20.30 -19.66
N GLY A 184 -20.68 21.30 -18.79
CA GLY A 184 -21.40 21.35 -17.51
C GLY A 184 -20.92 20.36 -16.43
N LYS A 185 -19.76 19.70 -16.60
CA LYS A 185 -19.28 18.67 -15.68
C LYS A 185 -17.78 18.73 -15.45
N VAL A 186 -17.37 18.42 -14.22
CA VAL A 186 -15.98 18.16 -13.86
C VAL A 186 -15.78 16.65 -13.74
N GLY A 187 -14.63 16.15 -14.15
CA GLY A 187 -14.22 14.77 -13.98
C GLY A 187 -12.78 14.66 -13.51
N LEU A 188 -12.40 13.44 -13.12
CA LEU A 188 -11.03 13.08 -12.79
C LEU A 188 -10.44 12.21 -13.90
N ARG A 189 -9.26 12.58 -14.39
CA ARG A 189 -8.46 11.70 -15.24
C ARG A 189 -7.78 10.65 -14.37
N VAL A 190 -7.95 9.39 -14.74
CA VAL A 190 -7.34 8.24 -14.07
C VAL A 190 -6.34 7.58 -15.00
N ILE A 191 -5.14 7.31 -14.50
CA ILE A 191 -4.06 6.66 -15.22
C ILE A 191 -3.68 5.34 -14.54
N LYS A 192 -3.57 4.25 -15.31
CA LYS A 192 -3.13 2.93 -14.78
C LYS A 192 -1.62 2.78 -14.71
N ARG A 193 -0.91 3.53 -15.56
CA ARG A 193 0.55 3.56 -15.64
C ARG A 193 1.00 4.99 -15.43
N LYS A 194 1.76 5.24 -14.38
CA LYS A 194 2.52 6.47 -14.26
C LYS A 194 3.83 6.22 -15.03
N GLY A 195 3.93 6.72 -16.25
CA GLY A 195 5.25 6.82 -16.89
C GLY A 195 6.15 7.65 -15.97
N GLU A 196 7.43 7.31 -15.87
CA GLU A 196 8.39 8.14 -15.13
C GLU A 196 8.38 9.57 -15.72
N LYS A 197 8.39 10.58 -14.85
CA LYS A 197 8.40 11.98 -15.29
C LYS A 197 9.70 12.21 -16.08
N GLY A 198 9.60 12.58 -17.35
CA GLY A 198 10.75 12.76 -18.24
C GLY A 198 11.09 11.54 -19.11
N TYR A 199 10.35 10.44 -18.99
CA TYR A 199 10.50 9.26 -19.84
C TYR A 199 9.31 9.10 -20.78
N VAL A 200 9.62 8.76 -22.03
CA VAL A 200 8.62 8.40 -23.05
C VAL A 200 8.81 6.93 -23.32
N ASN A 201 7.81 6.11 -22.98
CA ASN A 201 7.80 4.72 -23.39
C ASN A 201 7.85 4.65 -24.93
N TRP A 202 9.04 4.42 -25.45
CA TRP A 202 9.34 4.64 -26.86
C TRP A 202 8.55 3.69 -27.73
N LEU A 203 8.39 2.44 -27.28
CA LEU A 203 7.63 1.42 -27.99
C LEU A 203 6.15 1.79 -28.08
N ALA A 204 5.53 2.23 -26.98
CA ALA A 204 4.14 2.65 -26.95
C ALA A 204 3.92 3.92 -27.79
N PHE A 205 4.86 4.87 -27.73
CA PHE A 205 4.81 6.11 -28.50
C PHE A 205 4.90 5.86 -30.01
N LEU A 206 5.84 5.02 -30.45
CA LEU A 206 5.98 4.66 -31.86
C LEU A 206 4.76 3.86 -32.36
N THR A 207 4.21 2.99 -31.52
CA THR A 207 2.97 2.26 -31.83
C THR A 207 1.79 3.21 -31.99
N TRP A 208 1.69 4.23 -31.13
CA TRP A 208 0.68 5.28 -31.21
C TRP A 208 0.81 6.12 -32.49
N LEU A 209 2.05 6.52 -32.88
CA LEU A 209 2.31 7.24 -34.13
C LEU A 209 1.88 6.42 -35.36
N ARG A 210 2.22 5.12 -35.40
CA ARG A 210 1.82 4.21 -36.49
C ARG A 210 0.28 4.11 -36.59
N ARG A 211 -0.43 4.01 -35.46
CA ARG A 211 -1.91 3.98 -35.44
C ARG A 211 -2.54 5.27 -35.98
N ARG A 212 -1.86 6.41 -35.88
CA ARG A 212 -2.29 7.70 -36.44
C ARG A 212 -1.87 7.92 -37.90
N LYS A 213 -1.29 6.90 -38.56
CA LYS A 213 -0.74 6.95 -39.92
C LYS A 213 0.49 7.87 -40.06
N GLU A 214 1.12 8.25 -38.97
CA GLU A 214 2.39 9.01 -38.94
C GLU A 214 3.59 8.06 -39.10
N THR A 215 3.54 7.19 -40.11
CA THR A 215 4.50 6.09 -40.28
C THR A 215 5.92 6.56 -40.61
N LYS A 216 6.06 7.67 -41.35
CA LYS A 216 7.37 8.28 -41.67
C LYS A 216 8.07 8.80 -40.41
N VAL A 217 7.33 9.46 -39.53
CA VAL A 217 7.86 9.97 -38.26
C VAL A 217 8.23 8.81 -37.34
N ALA A 218 7.39 7.77 -37.25
CA ALA A 218 7.70 6.58 -36.47
C ALA A 218 8.97 5.85 -36.95
N ALA A 219 9.16 5.72 -38.28
CA ALA A 219 10.36 5.10 -38.85
C ALA A 219 11.63 5.91 -38.51
N PHE A 220 11.61 7.21 -38.77
CA PHE A 220 12.71 8.12 -38.47
C PHE A 220 13.12 8.11 -36.99
N LEU A 221 12.14 8.06 -36.08
CA LEU A 221 12.39 8.01 -34.65
C LEU A 221 12.93 6.65 -34.19
N SER A 222 12.47 5.55 -34.79
CA SER A 222 12.97 4.21 -34.48
C SER A 222 14.40 3.94 -34.97
N GLU A 223 14.84 4.63 -36.01
CA GLU A 223 16.23 4.56 -36.50
C GLU A 223 17.20 5.30 -35.58
N ARG A 224 16.75 6.38 -34.92
CA ARG A 224 17.58 7.18 -34.02
C ARG A 224 17.69 6.62 -32.61
N ILE A 225 16.62 5.99 -32.13
CA ILE A 225 16.56 5.40 -30.79
C ILE A 225 15.95 4.01 -30.96
N ASP A 226 16.76 2.98 -30.71
CA ASP A 226 16.34 1.58 -30.78
C ASP A 226 15.16 1.35 -29.80
N PRO A 227 13.95 1.02 -30.31
CA PRO A 227 12.74 0.82 -29.51
C PRO A 227 12.81 -0.35 -28.54
N TYR A 228 13.66 -1.34 -28.83
CA TYR A 228 13.78 -2.55 -28.05
C TYR A 228 14.86 -2.43 -26.96
N ARG A 229 15.86 -1.56 -27.18
CA ARG A 229 16.87 -1.23 -26.17
C ARG A 229 16.46 -0.10 -25.23
N ASN A 230 15.60 0.82 -25.68
CA ASN A 230 15.09 1.95 -24.89
C ASN A 230 13.56 1.89 -24.79
N SER A 231 13.03 0.78 -24.26
CA SER A 231 11.59 0.53 -24.19
C SER A 231 10.87 1.17 -23.00
N ARG A 232 11.63 1.75 -22.05
CA ARG A 232 11.10 2.39 -20.83
C ARG A 232 10.64 3.82 -21.08
#